data_AF-A0A816HGD2-F1
#
_entry.id   AF-A0A816HGD2-F1
#
_cell.length_a   1.000
_cell.length_b   1.000
_cell.length_c   1.000
_cell.angle_alpha   90.00
_cell.angle_beta   90.00
_cell.angle_gamma   90.00
#
_symmetry.space_group_name_H-M   'P 1'
#
loop_
_entity.id
_entity.type
_entity.pdbx_description
1 polymer ?
#
loop_
_entity_poly.entity_id
_entity_poly.type
_entity_poly.pdbx_seq_one_letter_code
_entity_poly.pdbx_strand_id
1 'polypeptide(L)'
;VDPEELFRKIFGDAFSRGGFGNHEWMNEAQENQFGKQGITQLALDLTFQEAVRGCNKDVNVRIIDTCPTCKGSRCAAGSQPQKCRTCNGTGMETIETGPFFMRAACRTCHGRRETISRPCLECSGKGKTAQKKSVTIPIPAGVEDGQTMRVNMGSSEVFVTFRVKSSEKFRRDKEDIHSEAGISIVQAILGGAIKIPPGTQSHHRFRLIGKGIKRLHSPGTGDHYVHIKIKVPSYVE
;
A
#
# COMPACT_ATOMS: atom_id res chain seq x y z
N VAL A 1 34.82 -19.19 -34.28
CA VAL A 1 34.05 -19.90 -33.23
C VAL A 1 33.02 -18.92 -32.74
N ASP A 2 31.77 -19.08 -33.17
CA ASP A 2 30.69 -18.18 -32.80
C ASP A 2 30.32 -18.36 -31.32
N PRO A 3 30.37 -17.29 -30.50
CA PRO A 3 30.13 -17.39 -29.05
C PRO A 3 28.69 -17.81 -28.70
N GLU A 4 27.72 -17.61 -29.60
CA GLU A 4 26.33 -18.01 -29.40
C GLU A 4 26.10 -19.53 -29.58
N GLU A 5 26.92 -20.17 -30.42
CA GLU A 5 26.83 -21.60 -30.70
C GLU A 5 27.41 -22.44 -29.52
N LEU A 6 28.43 -21.89 -28.85
CA LEU A 6 29.04 -22.49 -27.67
C LEU A 6 28.08 -22.47 -26.47
N PHE A 7 27.30 -21.40 -26.32
CA PHE A 7 26.34 -21.25 -25.23
C PHE A 7 25.14 -22.19 -25.39
N ARG A 8 24.64 -22.38 -26.62
CA ARG A 8 23.57 -23.36 -26.91
C ARG A 8 24.01 -24.80 -26.67
N LYS A 9 25.27 -25.15 -26.95
CA LYS A 9 25.78 -26.52 -26.72
C LYS A 9 25.94 -26.87 -25.23
N ILE A 10 26.26 -25.90 -24.38
CA ILE A 10 26.47 -26.13 -22.94
C ILE A 10 25.14 -26.11 -22.17
N PHE A 11 24.21 -25.22 -22.53
CA PHE A 11 22.96 -25.03 -21.79
C PHE A 11 21.73 -25.69 -22.43
N GLY A 12 21.79 -26.06 -23.70
CA GLY A 12 20.69 -26.76 -24.40
C GLY A 12 20.63 -28.26 -24.08
N ASP A 13 21.76 -28.89 -23.74
CA ASP A 13 21.86 -30.33 -23.52
C ASP A 13 21.63 -30.74 -22.04
N ALA A 14 21.64 -29.76 -21.12
CA ALA A 14 21.39 -29.96 -19.70
C ALA A 14 19.88 -30.01 -19.34
N PHE A 15 19.00 -29.58 -20.25
CA PHE A 15 17.54 -29.51 -20.00
C PHE A 15 16.74 -30.63 -20.68
N SER A 16 17.39 -31.44 -21.55
CA SER A 16 16.70 -32.47 -22.35
C SER A 16 17.04 -33.92 -21.98
N ARG A 17 17.94 -34.18 -21.01
CA ARG A 17 18.39 -35.54 -20.68
C ARG A 17 18.35 -35.82 -19.17
N GLY A 18 17.16 -35.94 -18.61
CA GLY A 18 17.00 -36.29 -17.20
C GLY A 18 15.56 -36.43 -16.75
N GLY A 19 14.82 -37.37 -17.33
CA GLY A 19 13.54 -37.80 -16.78
C GLY A 19 13.75 -38.59 -15.49
N PHE A 20 13.42 -38.00 -14.35
CA PHE A 20 13.06 -38.72 -13.12
C PHE A 20 11.91 -37.96 -12.45
N GLY A 21 10.84 -38.72 -12.18
CA GLY A 21 9.61 -38.20 -11.61
C GLY A 21 9.81 -37.49 -10.28
N ASN A 22 9.03 -36.43 -10.10
CA ASN A 22 8.33 -36.14 -8.86
C ASN A 22 7.16 -35.21 -9.20
N HIS A 23 6.01 -35.83 -9.39
CA HIS A 23 4.70 -35.20 -9.46
C HIS A 23 4.27 -34.71 -8.06
N GLU A 24 5.14 -33.95 -7.41
CA GLU A 24 5.00 -33.47 -6.02
C GLU A 24 5.73 -32.14 -5.77
N TRP A 25 6.19 -31.47 -6.84
CA TRP A 25 6.92 -30.18 -6.78
C TRP A 25 6.26 -29.06 -7.58
N MET A 26 5.00 -29.25 -8.00
CA MET A 26 4.23 -28.27 -8.77
C MET A 26 2.98 -27.78 -8.04
N ASN A 27 2.90 -28.00 -6.72
CA ASN A 27 1.89 -27.39 -5.84
C ASN A 27 2.49 -26.38 -4.83
N GLU A 28 3.81 -26.17 -4.83
CA GLU A 28 4.49 -25.20 -3.96
C GLU A 28 4.80 -23.87 -4.69
N ALA A 29 4.20 -23.66 -5.86
CA ALA A 29 4.19 -22.37 -6.53
C ALA A 29 2.99 -21.49 -6.10
N GLN A 30 2.10 -22.00 -5.23
CA GLN A 30 0.93 -21.27 -4.73
C GLN A 30 1.06 -20.79 -3.27
N GLU A 31 2.23 -20.99 -2.62
CA GLU A 31 2.51 -20.49 -1.26
C GLU A 31 3.54 -19.36 -1.20
N ASN A 32 3.89 -18.75 -2.35
CA ASN A 32 4.68 -17.52 -2.40
C ASN A 32 3.86 -16.23 -2.18
N GLN A 33 2.85 -16.26 -1.30
CA GLN A 33 2.18 -15.03 -0.82
C GLN A 33 2.86 -14.37 0.39
N PHE A 34 3.87 -15.00 1.01
CA PHE A 34 4.56 -14.45 2.19
C PHE A 34 6.07 -14.19 1.98
N GLY A 35 6.48 -13.95 0.73
CA GLY A 35 7.88 -13.71 0.34
C GLY A 35 8.25 -12.27 -0.05
N LYS A 36 7.33 -11.30 -0.07
CA LYS A 36 7.70 -9.88 -0.25
C LYS A 36 8.08 -9.29 1.10
N GLN A 37 9.37 -9.35 1.40
CA GLN A 37 9.96 -8.60 2.49
C GLN A 37 9.64 -7.10 2.33
N GLY A 38 8.87 -6.56 3.27
CA GLY A 38 9.05 -5.19 3.77
C GLY A 38 8.23 -4.06 3.15
N ILE A 39 7.47 -4.27 2.07
CA ILE A 39 6.62 -3.20 1.51
C ILE A 39 5.17 -3.65 1.53
N THR A 40 4.49 -3.37 2.65
CA THR A 40 3.04 -3.51 2.72
C THR A 40 2.45 -2.38 1.86
N GLN A 41 1.93 -2.73 0.68
CA GLN A 41 1.15 -1.82 -0.13
C GLN A 41 -0.33 -1.98 0.27
N LEU A 42 -0.97 -0.87 0.61
CA LEU A 42 -2.37 -0.81 0.99
C LEU A 42 -3.10 0.07 -0.02
N ALA A 43 -4.09 -0.47 -0.70
CA ALA A 43 -4.98 0.34 -1.54
C ALA A 43 -6.17 0.81 -0.70
N LEU A 44 -6.47 2.10 -0.71
CA LEU A 44 -7.67 2.66 -0.07
C LEU A 44 -8.60 3.27 -1.09
N ASP A 45 -9.82 2.73 -1.14
CA ASP A 45 -10.88 3.28 -1.95
C ASP A 45 -11.51 4.50 -1.26
N LEU A 46 -11.53 5.61 -1.99
CA LEU A 46 -12.10 6.89 -1.57
C LEU A 46 -13.20 7.28 -2.55
N THR A 47 -14.25 7.90 -2.01
CA THR A 47 -15.19 8.66 -2.82
C THR A 47 -14.56 9.97 -3.27
N PHE A 48 -15.06 10.53 -4.37
CA PHE A 48 -14.64 11.85 -4.84
C PHE A 48 -14.70 12.92 -3.75
N GLN A 49 -15.77 12.92 -2.94
CA GLN A 49 -15.95 13.90 -1.88
C GLN A 49 -14.93 13.74 -0.74
N GLU A 50 -14.61 12.51 -0.36
CA GLU A 50 -13.56 12.22 0.63
C GLU A 50 -12.19 12.70 0.11
N ALA A 51 -11.87 12.42 -1.15
CA ALA A 51 -10.62 12.86 -1.76
C ALA A 51 -10.49 14.39 -1.82
N VAL A 52 -11.58 15.11 -2.14
CA VAL A 52 -11.58 16.58 -2.23
C VAL A 52 -11.50 17.25 -0.85
N ARG A 53 -12.27 16.78 0.14
CA ARG A 53 -12.34 17.42 1.46
C ARG A 53 -11.25 16.95 2.42
N GLY A 54 -10.67 15.78 2.18
CA GLY A 54 -9.87 15.07 3.17
C GLY A 54 -10.74 14.40 4.22
N CYS A 55 -10.28 13.28 4.77
CA CYS A 55 -10.94 12.58 5.86
C CYS A 55 -9.94 11.74 6.65
N ASN A 56 -10.36 11.28 7.84
CA ASN A 56 -9.63 10.25 8.57
C ASN A 56 -10.34 8.93 8.33
N LYS A 57 -9.59 7.91 7.90
CA LYS A 57 -10.16 6.59 7.60
C LYS A 57 -9.50 5.53 8.46
N ASP A 58 -10.30 4.79 9.21
CA ASP A 58 -9.83 3.69 10.04
C ASP A 58 -9.72 2.42 9.20
N VAL A 59 -8.51 1.84 9.19
CA VAL A 59 -8.22 0.67 8.38
C VAL A 59 -7.61 -0.42 9.24
N ASN A 60 -8.14 -1.62 9.09
CA ASN A 60 -7.63 -2.81 9.74
C ASN A 60 -6.57 -3.47 8.87
N VAL A 61 -5.32 -3.39 9.29
CA VAL A 61 -4.18 -3.99 8.58
C VAL A 61 -3.57 -5.12 9.40
N ARG A 62 -3.10 -6.15 8.71
CA ARG A 62 -2.27 -7.21 9.31
C ARG A 62 -0.82 -6.84 9.10
N ILE A 63 -0.12 -6.51 10.18
CA ILE A 63 1.32 -6.17 10.15
C ILE A 63 2.11 -7.16 10.99
N ILE A 64 3.37 -7.40 10.59
CA ILE A 64 4.30 -8.19 11.38
C ILE A 64 4.92 -7.25 12.40
N ASP A 65 4.62 -7.45 13.67
CA ASP A 65 5.16 -6.65 14.76
C ASP A 65 5.76 -7.53 15.87
N THR A 66 6.39 -6.90 16.85
CA THR A 66 6.97 -7.54 18.02
C THR A 66 5.92 -8.38 18.73
N CYS A 67 6.26 -9.64 19.02
CA CYS A 67 5.36 -10.57 19.71
C CYS A 67 4.93 -9.97 21.06
N PRO A 68 3.62 -9.90 21.37
CA PRO A 68 3.12 -9.25 22.58
C PRO A 68 3.44 -10.07 23.83
N THR A 69 3.43 -11.41 23.74
CA THR A 69 3.74 -12.30 24.86
C THR A 69 5.22 -12.23 25.26
N CYS A 70 6.15 -12.29 24.30
CA CYS A 70 7.58 -12.30 24.62
C CYS A 70 8.25 -10.92 24.52
N LYS A 71 7.56 -9.89 24.02
CA LYS A 71 8.10 -8.54 23.77
C LYS A 71 9.44 -8.55 23.01
N GLY A 72 9.58 -9.49 22.06
CA GLY A 72 10.80 -9.67 21.28
C GLY A 72 11.88 -10.58 21.90
N SER A 73 11.73 -11.03 23.16
CA SER A 73 12.70 -11.92 23.84
C SER A 73 12.75 -13.34 23.28
N ARG A 74 11.74 -13.74 22.49
CA ARG A 74 11.56 -15.07 21.90
C ARG A 74 11.37 -16.21 22.91
N CYS A 75 11.35 -15.90 24.20
CA CYS A 75 11.23 -16.86 25.29
C CYS A 75 9.79 -16.94 25.80
N ALA A 76 9.42 -18.08 26.39
CA ALA A 76 8.16 -18.24 27.10
C ALA A 76 8.11 -17.32 28.34
N ALA A 77 6.90 -16.96 28.79
CA ALA A 77 6.72 -16.14 29.98
C ALA A 77 7.45 -16.75 31.19
N GLY A 78 8.23 -15.92 31.91
CA GLY A 78 9.04 -16.35 33.05
C GLY A 78 10.37 -17.03 32.70
N SER A 79 10.68 -17.25 31.42
CA SER A 79 11.99 -17.72 30.97
C SER A 79 12.79 -16.60 30.32
N GLN A 80 14.11 -16.63 30.48
CA GLN A 80 15.02 -15.63 29.93
C GLN A 80 16.02 -16.26 28.96
N PRO A 81 16.43 -15.54 27.91
CA PRO A 81 17.47 -16.01 27.01
C PRO A 81 18.77 -16.22 27.80
N GLN A 82 19.38 -17.38 27.62
CA GLN A 82 20.63 -17.73 28.26
C GLN A 82 21.78 -17.44 27.31
N LYS A 83 22.88 -16.88 27.83
CA LYS A 83 24.10 -16.67 27.04
C LYS A 83 24.54 -18.00 26.43
N CYS A 84 24.83 -17.99 25.13
CA CYS A 84 25.23 -19.21 24.44
C CYS A 84 26.55 -19.73 25.02
N ARG A 85 26.54 -20.95 25.55
CA ARG A 85 27.71 -21.58 26.19
C ARG A 85 28.83 -21.90 25.19
N THR A 86 28.48 -22.25 23.95
CA THR A 86 29.45 -22.65 22.91
C THR A 86 30.30 -21.49 22.43
N CYS A 87 29.70 -20.30 22.26
CA CYS A 87 30.41 -19.12 21.78
C CYS A 87 30.62 -18.04 22.86
N ASN A 88 30.22 -18.29 24.11
CA ASN A 88 30.23 -17.32 25.20
C ASN A 88 29.67 -15.94 24.80
N GLY A 89 28.56 -15.93 24.05
CA GLY A 89 27.89 -14.71 23.61
C GLY A 89 28.57 -13.95 22.48
N THR A 90 29.61 -14.49 21.84
CA THR A 90 30.23 -13.86 20.66
C THR A 90 29.40 -14.06 19.38
N GLY A 91 28.64 -15.15 19.31
CA GLY A 91 27.82 -15.52 18.16
C GLY A 91 28.62 -16.18 17.02
N MET A 92 29.93 -16.29 17.16
CA MET A 92 30.81 -16.91 16.17
C MET A 92 31.63 -18.02 16.83
N GLU A 93 31.98 -19.03 16.05
CA GLU A 93 32.91 -20.10 16.43
C GLU A 93 34.05 -20.13 15.42
N THR A 94 35.27 -20.36 15.91
CA THR A 94 36.42 -20.65 15.05
C THR A 94 36.41 -22.14 14.77
N ILE A 95 36.31 -22.52 13.50
CA ILE A 95 36.41 -23.89 13.02
C ILE A 95 37.80 -24.07 12.45
N GLU A 96 38.53 -25.02 13.02
CA GLU A 96 39.87 -25.40 12.57
C GLU A 96 39.74 -26.61 11.65
N THR A 97 40.23 -26.52 10.42
CA THR A 97 40.25 -27.64 9.47
C THR A 97 41.63 -27.69 8.86
N GLY A 98 42.50 -28.50 9.46
CA GLY A 98 43.90 -28.61 9.08
C GLY A 98 44.66 -27.29 9.28
N PRO A 99 45.46 -26.82 8.31
CA PRO A 99 46.24 -25.58 8.44
C PRO A 99 45.38 -24.30 8.30
N PHE A 100 44.07 -24.42 8.14
CA PHE A 100 43.17 -23.29 7.94
C PHE A 100 42.23 -23.08 9.14
N PHE A 101 42.07 -21.83 9.56
CA PHE A 101 41.11 -21.39 10.58
C PHE A 101 40.04 -20.52 9.91
N MET A 102 38.76 -20.87 10.09
CA MET A 102 37.63 -20.10 9.56
C MET A 102 36.71 -19.67 10.71
N ARG A 103 36.24 -18.42 10.69
CA ARG A 103 35.16 -17.98 11.59
C ARG A 103 33.82 -18.25 10.94
N ALA A 104 32.97 -19.04 11.59
CA ALA A 104 31.62 -19.33 11.16
C ALA A 104 30.61 -18.88 12.23
N ALA A 105 29.34 -18.80 11.86
CA ALA A 105 28.27 -18.58 12.84
C ALA A 105 28.25 -19.75 13.84
N CYS A 106 28.12 -19.44 15.13
CA CYS A 106 28.04 -20.43 16.20
C CYS A 106 26.98 -21.49 15.88
N ARG A 107 27.35 -22.78 15.95
CA ARG A 107 26.45 -23.89 15.57
C ARG A 107 25.22 -24.00 16.46
N THR A 108 25.32 -23.54 17.71
CA THR A 108 24.25 -23.63 18.72
C THR A 108 23.31 -22.44 18.70
N CYS A 109 23.81 -21.21 18.51
CA CYS A 109 22.96 -20.00 18.50
C CYS A 109 22.74 -19.41 17.09
N HIS A 110 23.38 -19.95 16.05
CA HIS A 110 23.31 -19.47 14.67
C HIS A 110 23.54 -17.95 14.56
N GLY A 111 24.54 -17.43 15.28
CA GLY A 111 24.85 -15.99 15.30
C GLY A 111 24.06 -15.14 16.29
N ARG A 112 23.06 -15.71 17.00
CA ARG A 112 22.17 -14.96 17.90
C ARG A 112 22.78 -14.62 19.26
N ARG A 113 23.97 -15.13 19.60
CA ARG A 113 24.69 -14.94 20.89
C ARG A 113 23.99 -15.54 22.12
N GLU A 114 22.72 -15.84 22.02
CA GLU A 114 21.88 -16.38 23.09
C GLU A 114 21.19 -17.67 22.64
N THR A 115 20.92 -18.54 23.59
CA THR A 115 20.20 -19.80 23.44
C THR A 115 18.90 -19.72 24.23
N ILE A 116 17.81 -20.16 23.60
CA ILE A 116 16.46 -20.11 24.17
C ILE A 116 16.08 -21.53 24.59
N SER A 117 15.94 -21.77 25.89
CA SER A 117 15.56 -23.08 26.43
C SER A 117 14.08 -23.38 26.21
N ARG A 118 13.22 -22.37 26.40
CA ARG A 118 11.76 -22.47 26.22
C ARG A 118 11.30 -21.41 25.23
N PRO A 119 11.10 -21.75 23.95
CA PRO A 119 10.65 -20.77 22.96
C PRO A 119 9.24 -20.28 23.31
N CYS A 120 8.96 -19.03 22.97
CA CYS A 120 7.61 -18.49 23.06
C CYS A 120 6.67 -19.27 22.14
N LEU A 121 5.55 -19.76 22.67
CA LEU A 121 4.57 -20.54 21.93
C LEU A 121 3.88 -19.70 20.83
N GLU A 122 3.59 -18.43 21.12
CA GLU A 122 2.86 -17.54 20.19
C GLU A 122 3.68 -17.20 18.94
N CYS A 123 4.99 -16.97 19.08
CA CYS A 123 5.86 -16.63 17.95
C CYS A 123 6.77 -17.77 17.50
N SER A 124 6.67 -18.94 18.12
CA SER A 124 7.54 -20.11 17.91
C SER A 124 9.04 -19.74 17.92
N GLY A 125 9.45 -18.84 18.82
CA GLY A 125 10.83 -18.37 18.93
C GLY A 125 11.29 -17.38 17.85
N LYS A 126 10.40 -16.85 17.01
CA LYS A 126 10.71 -15.82 15.98
C LYS A 126 10.81 -14.41 16.57
N GLY A 127 10.07 -14.11 17.64
CA GLY A 127 10.04 -12.81 18.33
C GLY A 127 9.14 -11.77 17.68
N LYS A 128 8.52 -12.11 16.54
CA LYS A 128 7.53 -11.30 15.83
C LYS A 128 6.30 -12.16 15.52
N THR A 129 5.12 -11.56 15.54
CA THR A 129 3.85 -12.21 15.17
C THR A 129 3.05 -11.30 14.25
N ALA A 130 2.20 -11.90 13.41
CA ALA A 130 1.26 -11.15 12.58
C ALA A 130 0.12 -10.66 13.47
N GLN A 131 -0.02 -9.34 13.61
CA GLN A 131 -1.04 -8.71 14.43
C GLN A 131 -1.99 -7.91 13.55
N LYS A 132 -3.29 -7.99 13.86
CA LYS A 132 -4.29 -7.10 13.26
C LYS A 132 -4.32 -5.81 14.08
N LYS A 133 -3.96 -4.68 13.46
CA LYS A 133 -4.05 -3.35 14.08
C LYS A 133 -5.04 -2.49 13.30
N SER A 134 -5.87 -1.75 14.03
CA SER A 134 -6.65 -0.66 13.46
C SER A 134 -5.78 0.59 13.46
N VAL A 135 -5.55 1.18 12.29
CA VAL A 135 -4.76 2.39 12.13
C VAL A 135 -5.63 3.44 11.45
N THR A 136 -5.71 4.61 12.06
CA THR A 136 -6.36 5.78 11.46
C THR A 136 -5.38 6.45 10.50
N ILE A 137 -5.71 6.46 9.22
CA ILE A 137 -4.89 7.08 8.19
C ILE A 137 -5.49 8.46 7.86
N PRO A 138 -4.78 9.56 8.13
CA PRO A 138 -5.23 10.89 7.76
C PRO A 138 -5.04 11.10 6.25
N ILE A 139 -6.12 11.35 5.54
CA ILE A 139 -6.12 11.59 4.09
C ILE A 139 -6.18 13.11 3.90
N PRO A 140 -5.12 13.72 3.32
CA PRO A 140 -5.12 15.15 3.08
C PRO A 140 -6.19 15.53 2.04
N ALA A 141 -6.70 16.75 2.15
CA ALA A 141 -7.62 17.30 1.15
C ALA A 141 -6.90 17.49 -0.19
N GLY A 142 -7.53 17.02 -1.27
CA GLY A 142 -7.06 17.18 -2.65
C GLY A 142 -6.27 16.00 -3.23
N VAL A 143 -6.24 14.86 -2.55
CA VAL A 143 -5.53 13.66 -3.04
C VAL A 143 -5.99 13.24 -4.43
N GLU A 144 -5.04 12.81 -5.26
CA GLU A 144 -5.29 12.33 -6.62
C GLU A 144 -5.44 10.81 -6.67
N ASP A 145 -6.09 10.34 -7.74
CA ASP A 145 -6.15 8.91 -8.01
C ASP A 145 -4.76 8.35 -8.32
N GLY A 146 -4.42 7.21 -7.72
CA GLY A 146 -3.09 6.60 -7.83
C GLY A 146 -2.01 7.25 -6.97
N GLN A 147 -2.32 8.35 -6.26
CA GLN A 147 -1.37 8.98 -5.37
C GLN A 147 -1.01 8.03 -4.21
N THR A 148 0.29 7.94 -3.89
CA THR A 148 0.79 7.08 -2.82
C THR A 148 1.37 7.90 -1.68
N MET A 149 0.97 7.56 -0.46
CA MET A 149 1.43 8.18 0.79
C MET A 149 2.17 7.15 1.64
N ARG A 150 3.29 7.56 2.23
CA ARG A 150 4.02 6.73 3.19
C ARG A 150 3.47 6.95 4.60
N VAL A 151 3.06 5.87 5.26
CA VAL A 151 2.57 5.87 6.63
C VAL A 151 3.48 4.99 7.49
N ASN A 152 4.01 5.55 8.57
CA ASN A 152 4.79 4.79 9.54
C ASN A 152 3.83 4.14 10.55
N MET A 153 3.85 2.81 10.65
CA MET A 153 3.04 2.02 11.57
C MET A 153 3.89 1.38 12.68
N GLY A 154 4.87 2.13 13.18
CA GLY A 154 5.80 1.72 14.23
C GLY A 154 7.00 0.98 13.67
N SER A 155 6.96 -0.36 13.70
CA SER A 155 8.09 -1.21 13.26
C SER A 155 8.09 -1.51 11.75
N SER A 156 7.06 -1.07 11.03
CA SER A 156 6.91 -1.25 9.59
C SER A 156 6.42 0.03 8.91
N GLU A 157 6.91 0.28 7.70
CA GLU A 157 6.40 1.33 6.81
C GLU A 157 5.40 0.73 5.83
N VAL A 158 4.29 1.44 5.61
CA VAL A 158 3.23 1.04 4.69
C VAL A 158 3.06 2.12 3.64
N PHE A 159 3.00 1.70 2.38
CA PHE A 159 2.69 2.58 1.26
C PHE A 159 1.21 2.48 0.96
N VAL A 160 0.50 3.60 1.15
CA VAL A 160 -0.94 3.68 0.99
C VAL A 160 -1.23 4.35 -0.35
N THR A 161 -1.73 3.58 -1.32
CA THR A 161 -2.16 4.12 -2.62
C THR A 161 -3.66 4.41 -2.58
N PHE A 162 -4.03 5.66 -2.87
CA PHE A 162 -5.42 6.08 -2.91
C PHE A 162 -6.04 5.75 -4.27
N ARG A 163 -7.24 5.18 -4.24
CA ARG A 163 -8.09 4.94 -5.41
C ARG A 163 -9.34 5.78 -5.30
N VAL A 164 -9.46 6.80 -6.14
CA VAL A 164 -10.58 7.74 -6.08
C VAL A 164 -11.64 7.33 -7.07
N LYS A 165 -12.82 6.97 -6.56
CA LYS A 165 -13.98 6.67 -7.39
C LYS A 165 -14.44 7.91 -8.14
N SER A 166 -14.72 7.76 -9.43
CA SER A 166 -15.35 8.79 -10.25
C SER A 166 -16.72 9.18 -9.68
N SER A 167 -17.04 10.48 -9.71
CA SER A 167 -18.38 10.97 -9.35
C SER A 167 -19.23 11.15 -10.60
N GLU A 168 -20.52 10.84 -10.51
CA GLU A 168 -21.50 11.12 -11.57
C GLU A 168 -21.77 12.62 -11.74
N LYS A 169 -21.67 13.40 -10.65
CA LYS A 169 -22.04 14.82 -10.62
C LYS A 169 -20.85 15.75 -10.83
N PHE A 170 -19.65 15.29 -10.46
CA PHE A 170 -18.45 16.10 -10.42
C PHE A 170 -17.34 15.45 -11.24
N ARG A 171 -16.75 16.24 -12.13
CA ARG A 171 -15.54 15.90 -12.86
C ARG A 171 -14.41 16.77 -12.34
N ARG A 172 -13.29 16.15 -11.98
CA ARG A 172 -12.07 16.87 -11.60
C ARG A 172 -11.26 17.20 -12.85
N ASP A 173 -10.78 18.42 -12.92
CA ASP A 173 -9.75 18.86 -13.86
C ASP A 173 -8.65 19.55 -13.05
N LYS A 174 -7.60 18.80 -12.71
CA LYS A 174 -6.54 19.23 -11.78
C LYS A 174 -7.09 19.73 -10.44
N GLU A 175 -6.95 21.01 -10.13
CA GLU A 175 -7.49 21.67 -8.93
C GLU A 175 -8.94 22.13 -9.10
N ASP A 176 -9.43 22.21 -10.33
CA ASP A 176 -10.75 22.71 -10.64
C ASP A 176 -11.79 21.58 -10.66
N ILE A 177 -13.02 21.92 -10.32
CA ILE A 177 -14.16 20.99 -10.35
C ILE A 177 -15.12 21.45 -11.43
N HIS A 178 -15.66 20.51 -12.19
CA HIS A 178 -16.66 20.74 -13.20
C HIS A 178 -17.93 19.98 -12.82
N SER A 179 -19.08 20.63 -12.89
CA SER A 179 -20.38 19.97 -12.73
C SER A 179 -21.37 20.47 -13.77
N GLU A 180 -22.36 19.64 -14.09
CA GLU A 180 -23.48 20.05 -14.93
C GLU A 180 -24.69 20.42 -14.08
N ALA A 181 -25.30 21.56 -14.35
CA ALA A 181 -26.56 21.99 -13.75
C ALA A 181 -27.63 22.10 -14.84
N GLY A 182 -28.64 21.24 -14.74
CA GLY A 182 -29.79 21.26 -15.63
C GLY A 182 -30.81 22.31 -15.19
N ILE A 183 -31.10 23.31 -16.03
CA ILE A 183 -32.10 24.35 -15.75
C ILE A 183 -33.27 24.25 -16.73
N SER A 184 -34.46 24.71 -16.34
CA SER A 184 -35.61 24.78 -17.25
C SER A 184 -35.50 25.98 -18.19
N ILE A 185 -36.23 25.96 -19.31
CA ILE A 185 -36.33 27.09 -20.24
C ILE A 185 -36.83 28.35 -19.52
N VAL A 186 -37.84 28.21 -18.66
CA VAL A 186 -38.40 29.32 -17.89
C VAL A 186 -37.33 29.98 -17.01
N GLN A 187 -36.51 29.18 -16.33
CA GLN A 187 -35.39 29.67 -15.51
C GLN A 187 -34.28 30.33 -16.34
N ALA A 188 -34.03 29.84 -17.56
CA ALA A 188 -33.04 30.44 -18.46
C ALA A 188 -33.48 31.84 -18.97
N ILE A 189 -34.79 32.01 -19.25
CA ILE A 189 -35.36 33.24 -19.77
C ILE A 189 -35.57 34.27 -18.67
N LEU A 190 -36.31 33.90 -17.61
CA LEU A 190 -36.73 34.83 -16.56
C LEU A 190 -35.68 34.99 -15.45
N GLY A 191 -34.65 34.15 -15.44
CA GLY A 191 -33.74 34.00 -14.30
C GLY A 191 -34.34 33.11 -13.21
N GLY A 192 -33.56 32.85 -12.16
CA GLY A 192 -33.95 31.99 -11.05
C GLY A 192 -33.43 32.48 -9.70
N ALA A 193 -34.01 31.96 -8.61
CA ALA A 193 -33.62 32.31 -7.24
C ALA A 193 -32.13 32.05 -6.94
N ILE A 194 -31.56 31.05 -7.60
CA ILE A 194 -30.11 30.84 -7.63
C ILE A 194 -29.57 31.76 -8.72
N LYS A 195 -28.79 32.79 -8.34
CA LYS A 195 -28.02 33.80 -9.13
C LYS A 195 -27.74 33.48 -10.62
N ILE A 196 -28.77 33.22 -11.42
CA ILE A 196 -28.71 32.92 -12.84
C ILE A 196 -29.26 34.17 -13.52
N PRO A 197 -28.41 34.95 -14.22
CA PRO A 197 -28.87 36.11 -14.94
C PRO A 197 -29.86 35.72 -16.05
N PRO A 198 -30.86 36.57 -16.32
CA PRO A 198 -31.79 36.34 -17.42
C PRO A 198 -31.03 36.30 -18.76
N GLY A 199 -31.52 35.47 -19.70
CA GLY A 199 -30.86 35.27 -20.99
C GLY A 199 -29.63 34.34 -20.94
N THR A 200 -29.49 33.52 -19.90
CA THR A 200 -28.41 32.53 -19.81
C THR A 200 -28.57 31.48 -20.91
N GLN A 201 -27.53 31.31 -21.73
CA GLN A 201 -27.52 30.31 -22.81
C GLN A 201 -27.14 28.91 -22.32
N SER A 202 -27.52 27.88 -23.10
CA SER A 202 -27.04 26.52 -22.86
C SER A 202 -25.52 26.46 -23.04
N HIS A 203 -24.85 25.64 -22.23
CA HIS A 203 -23.38 25.51 -22.12
C HIS A 203 -22.67 26.74 -21.57
N HIS A 204 -23.41 27.75 -21.07
CA HIS A 204 -22.81 28.84 -20.32
C HIS A 204 -22.13 28.31 -19.05
N ARG A 205 -20.96 28.88 -18.72
CA ARG A 205 -20.12 28.42 -17.62
C ARG A 205 -20.09 29.46 -16.52
N PHE A 206 -20.60 29.12 -15.34
CA PHE A 206 -20.43 29.95 -14.16
C PHE A 206 -19.20 29.49 -13.38
N ARG A 207 -18.32 30.43 -13.05
CA ARG A 207 -17.14 30.17 -12.22
C ARG A 207 -17.42 30.56 -10.78
N LEU A 208 -17.41 29.57 -9.90
CA LEU A 208 -17.46 29.75 -8.45
C LEU A 208 -16.02 29.81 -7.91
N ILE A 209 -15.58 31.03 -7.63
CA ILE A 209 -14.19 31.31 -7.23
C ILE A 209 -13.89 30.64 -5.88
N GLY A 210 -12.78 29.91 -5.80
CA GLY A 210 -12.27 29.25 -4.60
C GLY A 210 -13.10 28.05 -4.12
N LYS A 211 -14.04 27.56 -4.94
CA LYS A 211 -14.91 26.42 -4.61
C LYS A 211 -14.47 25.08 -5.22
N GLY A 212 -13.26 25.01 -5.79
CA GLY A 212 -12.63 23.79 -6.28
C GLY A 212 -11.88 23.01 -5.20
N ILE A 213 -10.85 22.28 -5.61
CA ILE A 213 -10.06 21.38 -4.78
C ILE A 213 -8.93 22.14 -4.09
N LYS A 214 -8.63 21.80 -2.85
CA LYS A 214 -7.46 22.34 -2.13
C LYS A 214 -6.17 21.81 -2.74
N ARG A 215 -5.21 22.69 -2.98
CA ARG A 215 -3.88 22.31 -3.47
C ARG A 215 -3.08 21.64 -2.35
N LEU A 216 -2.39 20.53 -2.66
CA LEU A 216 -1.58 19.80 -1.67
C LEU A 216 -0.29 20.54 -1.32
N HIS A 217 0.40 21.07 -2.33
CA HIS A 217 1.75 21.62 -2.19
C HIS A 217 1.82 23.14 -2.11
N SER A 218 0.70 23.83 -2.30
CA SER A 218 0.64 25.29 -2.30
C SER A 218 -0.60 25.79 -1.56
N PRO A 219 -0.56 26.98 -0.94
CA PRO A 219 -1.77 27.61 -0.44
C PRO A 219 -2.74 27.91 -1.60
N GLY A 220 -4.04 27.77 -1.32
CA GLY A 220 -5.12 28.07 -2.26
C GLY A 220 -6.01 26.89 -2.60
N THR A 221 -7.12 27.21 -3.24
CA THR A 221 -8.11 26.28 -3.79
C THR A 221 -8.31 26.59 -5.27
N GLY A 222 -8.64 25.56 -6.05
CA GLY A 222 -9.14 25.78 -7.41
C GLY A 222 -10.53 26.39 -7.41
N ASP A 223 -11.10 26.51 -8.61
CA ASP A 223 -12.43 27.03 -8.86
C ASP A 223 -13.41 25.90 -9.21
N HIS A 224 -14.70 26.17 -9.07
CA HIS A 224 -15.75 25.24 -9.52
C HIS A 224 -16.52 25.84 -10.70
N TYR A 225 -16.42 25.19 -11.86
CA TYR A 225 -17.13 25.53 -13.07
C TYR A 225 -18.45 24.76 -13.17
N VAL A 226 -19.56 25.49 -13.15
CA VAL A 226 -20.89 24.95 -13.35
C VAL A 226 -21.30 25.17 -14.81
N HIS A 227 -21.47 24.09 -15.55
CA HIS A 227 -21.93 24.09 -16.94
C HIS A 227 -23.45 24.00 -16.94
N ILE A 228 -24.10 25.04 -17.47
CA ILE A 228 -25.55 25.06 -17.58
C ILE A 228 -26.00 24.23 -18.77
N LYS A 229 -26.98 23.36 -18.56
CA LYS A 229 -27.64 22.62 -19.63
C LYS A 229 -29.14 22.91 -19.58
N ILE A 230 -29.67 23.55 -20.63
CA ILE A 230 -31.10 23.84 -20.68
C ILE A 230 -31.83 22.53 -21.01
N LYS A 231 -32.69 22.09 -20.10
CA LYS A 231 -33.56 20.94 -20.30
C LYS A 231 -34.80 21.41 -21.04
N VAL A 232 -34.87 21.07 -22.32
CA VAL A 232 -36.05 21.31 -23.15
C VAL A 232 -37.08 20.22 -22.79
N PRO A 233 -38.30 20.58 -22.38
CA PRO A 233 -39.36 19.61 -22.15
C PRO A 233 -39.72 18.92 -23.46
N SER A 234 -40.03 17.62 -23.41
CA SER A 234 -40.38 16.84 -24.59
C SER A 234 -41.79 17.12 -25.11
N TYR A 235 -42.64 17.75 -24.29
CA TYR A 235 -44.00 18.13 -24.63
C TYR A 235 -44.27 19.56 -24.15
N VAL A 236 -44.96 20.32 -24.99
CA VAL A 236 -45.41 21.67 -24.70
C VAL A 236 -46.91 21.66 -25.03
N GLU A 237 -47.76 21.72 -24.01
CA GLU A 237 -49.22 21.89 -24.15
C GLU A 237 -49.59 23.37 -24.04
#